data_AF-A0A4Y7NKK4-F1
#
_entry.id   AF-A0A4Y7NKK4-F1
#
_cell.length_a   1.000
_cell.length_b   1.000
_cell.length_c   1.000
_cell.angle_alpha   90.00
_cell.angle_beta   90.00
_cell.angle_gamma   90.00
#
_symmetry.space_group_name_H-M   'P 1'
#
loop_
_entity.id
_entity.type
_entity.pdbx_description
1 polymer ?
#
loop_
_entity_poly.entity_id
_entity_poly.type
_entity_poly.pdbx_seq_one_letter_code
_entity_poly.pdbx_strand_id
1 'polypeptide(L)'
;MRLPNGKIYMDYNATTPIPETVRDAISEALKSWGNPSSKYEIGSEAKDIVNQSRNKVAQMIGAREPDIVFTSGGTEANHMALWTAIEYYTKWSKTTANPSTSSKPHIITTNIEHDAILLPLKKLELEQLAGALYVKGLDNSTTPLFPIFFGGGQERGFRPGTENTAEEFGNRVVVNCATAERLPNTSNVSFVTNKIGAEILAKCPNLLASTAAACHGNQGVSGRLYQVEYAMEAIGHAGTCLGILASDGIVLAAERRNTNKLLDEVFFSEKIYQLNDDMVCSVAGITSDANVLTNELRLISQRYLLQYGETIPCEQLVSWLCDVKQAYTQYGGKRPFGVSLVYAGWDRHYGFQLYQSDPSGNYGGWKATCIGNNSAAAVSMLKQEYKEGETQLSDALALAIRVMSKTMDATKLTPDKLELATLTRKDGKTHIKVLPVAQVQELIAEYEKKEAAEAAKAKQPTAA
;
A
#
# COMPACT_ATOMS: atom_id res chain seq x y z
N MET A 1 21.64 12.19 19.36
CA MET A 1 22.99 12.80 19.33
C MET A 1 22.91 14.27 19.76
N ARG A 2 23.87 14.83 20.52
CA ARG A 2 23.89 16.27 20.88
C ARG A 2 24.40 17.11 19.70
N LEU A 3 23.68 18.17 19.35
CA LEU A 3 24.00 19.18 18.35
C LEU A 3 24.95 20.24 18.94
N PRO A 4 25.64 21.01 18.08
CA PRO A 4 26.59 22.05 18.51
C PRO A 4 25.98 23.14 19.43
N ASN A 5 24.67 23.37 19.34
CA ASN A 5 23.94 24.30 20.21
C ASN A 5 23.45 23.66 21.53
N GLY A 6 23.97 22.47 21.88
CA GLY A 6 23.63 21.74 23.10
C GLY A 6 22.31 20.95 23.02
N LYS A 7 21.57 21.02 21.91
CA LYS A 7 20.29 20.31 21.77
C LYS A 7 20.49 18.84 21.38
N ILE A 8 19.75 17.91 21.94
CA ILE A 8 19.77 16.47 21.64
C ILE A 8 18.80 16.20 20.49
N TYR A 9 19.31 15.77 19.34
CA TYR A 9 18.50 15.37 18.17
C TYR A 9 18.14 13.89 18.26
N MET A 10 16.84 13.59 18.25
CA MET A 10 16.25 12.24 18.33
C MET A 10 15.37 11.88 17.12
N ASP A 11 15.34 12.71 16.07
CA ASP A 11 14.53 12.49 14.85
C ASP A 11 15.34 11.81 13.71
N TYR A 12 16.02 10.71 14.03
CA TYR A 12 16.86 9.98 13.06
C TYR A 12 16.07 9.27 11.95
N ASN A 13 14.74 9.15 12.10
CA ASN A 13 13.84 8.57 11.10
C ASN A 13 13.64 9.49 9.89
N ALA A 14 13.79 10.81 10.05
CA ALA A 14 13.69 11.77 8.95
C ALA A 14 15.03 11.95 8.23
N THR A 15 16.11 12.18 8.98
CA THR A 15 17.48 12.33 8.45
C THR A 15 18.52 11.92 9.49
N THR A 16 19.67 11.40 9.06
CA THR A 16 20.80 11.06 9.95
C THR A 16 21.96 12.02 9.69
N PRO A 17 22.57 12.64 10.72
CA PRO A 17 23.77 13.45 10.56
C PRO A 17 24.90 12.65 9.91
N ILE A 18 25.54 13.23 8.89
CA ILE A 18 26.73 12.66 8.26
C ILE A 18 27.82 12.56 9.33
N PRO A 19 28.47 11.39 9.54
CA PRO A 19 29.55 11.25 10.50
C PRO A 19 30.63 12.32 10.30
N GLU A 20 31.18 12.89 11.38
CA GLU A 20 32.15 14.00 11.29
C GLU A 20 33.35 13.64 10.41
N THR A 21 33.87 12.43 10.53
CA THR A 21 34.95 11.93 9.68
C THR A 21 34.59 11.89 8.19
N VAL A 22 33.32 11.59 7.86
CA VAL A 22 32.82 11.60 6.48
C VAL A 22 32.61 13.03 5.99
N ARG A 23 32.04 13.90 6.83
CA ARG A 23 31.89 15.33 6.52
C ARG A 23 33.25 15.97 6.28
N ASP A 24 34.23 15.71 7.13
CA ASP A 24 35.58 16.28 7.04
C ASP A 24 36.28 15.75 5.79
N ALA A 25 36.13 14.46 5.46
CA ALA A 25 36.64 13.89 4.21
C ALA A 25 35.99 14.52 2.96
N ILE A 26 34.67 14.75 2.98
CA ILE A 26 33.96 15.46 1.90
C ILE A 26 34.45 16.91 1.81
N SER A 27 34.52 17.62 2.93
CA SER A 27 34.97 19.02 2.97
C SER A 27 36.41 19.17 2.50
N GLU A 28 37.29 18.24 2.84
CA GLU A 28 38.67 18.23 2.35
C GLU A 28 38.71 17.96 0.84
N ALA A 29 37.97 16.96 0.35
CA ALA A 29 37.90 16.67 -1.08
C ALA A 29 37.34 17.84 -1.91
N LEU A 30 36.37 18.59 -1.37
CA LEU A 30 35.78 19.76 -2.02
C LEU A 30 36.75 20.94 -2.18
N LYS A 31 37.87 20.98 -1.44
CA LYS A 31 38.92 21.99 -1.65
C LYS A 31 39.66 21.79 -2.97
N SER A 32 39.66 20.58 -3.50
CA SER A 32 40.28 20.23 -4.79
C SER A 32 39.25 20.33 -5.92
N TRP A 33 39.10 21.54 -6.47
CA TRP A 33 38.10 21.88 -7.51
C TRP A 33 38.66 21.85 -8.94
N GLY A 34 39.95 21.55 -9.12
CA GLY A 34 40.60 21.48 -10.43
C GLY A 34 40.02 20.38 -11.31
N ASN A 35 40.09 20.54 -12.65
CA ASN A 35 39.62 19.51 -13.57
C ASN A 35 40.60 18.32 -13.58
N PRO A 36 40.19 17.11 -13.13
CA PRO A 36 41.06 15.94 -13.02
C PRO A 36 41.57 15.39 -14.37
N SER A 37 41.04 15.87 -15.49
CA SER A 37 41.53 15.54 -16.83
C SER A 37 42.68 16.43 -17.30
N SER A 38 43.00 17.49 -16.55
CA SER A 38 44.01 18.46 -16.93
C SER A 38 45.39 18.13 -16.34
N LYS A 39 46.46 18.52 -17.04
CA LYS A 39 47.85 18.22 -16.64
C LYS A 39 48.47 19.26 -15.70
N TYR A 40 47.80 20.38 -15.45
CA TYR A 40 48.28 21.39 -14.51
C TYR A 40 48.13 20.91 -13.05
N GLU A 41 48.94 21.47 -12.16
CA GLU A 41 49.12 21.05 -10.76
C GLU A 41 47.80 20.75 -10.04
N ILE A 42 46.90 21.74 -9.94
CA ILE A 42 45.59 21.57 -9.26
C ILE A 42 44.67 20.53 -9.91
N GLY A 43 44.87 20.24 -11.21
CA GLY A 43 44.15 19.18 -11.92
C GLY A 43 44.73 17.79 -11.61
N SER A 44 46.06 17.70 -11.50
CA SER A 44 46.74 16.48 -11.07
C SER A 44 46.38 16.11 -9.62
N GLU A 45 46.32 17.09 -8.72
CA GLU A 45 45.91 16.87 -7.33
C GLU A 45 44.47 16.32 -7.23
N ALA A 46 43.52 16.92 -7.96
CA ALA A 46 42.14 16.44 -8.01
C ALA A 46 42.06 15.01 -8.59
N LYS A 47 42.88 14.71 -9.60
CA LYS A 47 42.96 13.36 -10.19
C LYS A 47 43.48 12.33 -9.18
N ASP A 48 44.50 12.68 -8.39
CA ASP A 48 45.08 11.79 -7.39
C ASP A 48 44.06 11.46 -6.29
N ILE A 49 43.26 12.43 -5.84
CA ILE A 49 42.19 12.21 -4.86
C ILE A 49 41.14 11.22 -5.38
N VAL A 50 40.72 11.37 -6.65
CA VAL A 50 39.77 10.45 -7.29
C VAL A 50 40.35 9.04 -7.40
N ASN A 51 41.61 8.90 -7.82
CA ASN A 51 42.28 7.60 -7.93
C ASN A 51 42.48 6.93 -6.58
N GLN A 52 42.89 7.66 -5.55
CA GLN A 52 42.99 7.12 -4.19
C GLN A 52 41.63 6.66 -3.66
N SER A 53 40.57 7.43 -3.90
CA SER A 53 39.21 7.04 -3.52
C SER A 53 38.78 5.77 -4.24
N ARG A 54 39.09 5.68 -5.54
CA ARG A 54 38.85 4.50 -6.39
C ARG A 54 39.59 3.27 -5.86
N ASN A 55 40.86 3.43 -5.50
CA ASN A 55 41.69 2.37 -4.95
C ASN A 55 41.16 1.85 -3.60
N LYS A 56 40.75 2.75 -2.70
CA LYS A 56 40.16 2.37 -1.40
C LYS A 56 38.87 1.57 -1.57
N VAL A 57 37.98 2.00 -2.47
CA VAL A 57 36.74 1.27 -2.78
C VAL A 57 37.05 -0.08 -3.40
N ALA A 58 38.00 -0.13 -4.34
CA ALA A 58 38.45 -1.37 -4.98
C ALA A 58 38.95 -2.39 -3.96
N GLN A 59 39.81 -1.97 -3.02
CA GLN A 59 40.30 -2.83 -1.95
C GLN A 59 39.17 -3.34 -1.04
N MET A 60 38.21 -2.48 -0.70
CA MET A 60 37.10 -2.83 0.19
C MET A 60 36.23 -3.96 -0.36
N ILE A 61 36.01 -3.99 -1.68
CA ILE A 61 35.15 -4.99 -2.33
C ILE A 61 35.94 -6.08 -3.08
N GLY A 62 37.28 -6.09 -2.98
CA GLY A 62 38.14 -7.04 -3.68
C GLY A 62 38.19 -6.89 -5.20
N ALA A 63 37.98 -5.68 -5.71
CA ALA A 63 38.04 -5.35 -7.15
C ALA A 63 39.38 -4.69 -7.54
N ARG A 64 39.63 -4.52 -8.84
CA ARG A 64 40.76 -3.73 -9.33
C ARG A 64 40.35 -2.27 -9.44
N GLU A 65 41.27 -1.35 -9.16
CA GLU A 65 41.02 0.09 -9.25
C GLU A 65 40.41 0.52 -10.60
N PRO A 66 40.90 0.06 -11.78
CA PRO A 66 40.30 0.45 -13.07
C PRO A 66 38.85 0.00 -13.26
N ASP A 67 38.38 -0.98 -12.49
CA ASP A 67 37.02 -1.54 -12.63
C ASP A 67 35.98 -0.76 -11.81
N ILE A 68 36.41 0.11 -10.88
CA ILE A 68 35.50 0.94 -10.09
C ILE A 68 35.08 2.13 -10.92
N VAL A 69 33.78 2.36 -11.10
CA VAL A 69 33.25 3.56 -11.78
C VAL A 69 32.32 4.31 -10.82
N PHE A 70 32.57 5.60 -10.64
CA PHE A 70 31.71 6.46 -9.82
C PHE A 70 30.61 7.09 -10.69
N THR A 71 29.37 6.99 -10.24
CA THR A 71 28.17 7.53 -10.90
C THR A 71 27.49 8.54 -9.96
N SER A 72 26.77 9.51 -10.51
CA SER A 72 25.99 10.50 -9.77
C SER A 72 24.84 9.92 -8.95
N GLY A 73 24.37 8.69 -9.28
CA GLY A 73 23.36 8.00 -8.50
C GLY A 73 22.92 6.67 -9.12
N GLY A 74 21.99 5.98 -8.45
CA GLY A 74 21.51 4.66 -8.87
C GLY A 74 20.88 4.64 -10.27
N THR A 75 20.19 5.71 -10.66
CA THR A 75 19.61 5.83 -12.01
C THR A 75 20.68 5.86 -13.09
N GLU A 76 21.75 6.64 -12.92
CA GLU A 76 22.86 6.68 -13.88
C GLU A 76 23.63 5.36 -13.91
N ALA A 77 23.88 4.76 -12.75
CA ALA A 77 24.57 3.46 -12.65
C ALA A 77 23.82 2.36 -13.42
N ASN A 78 22.53 2.23 -13.16
CA ASN A 78 21.66 1.25 -13.80
C ASN A 78 21.59 1.47 -15.33
N HIS A 79 21.45 2.73 -15.74
CA HIS A 79 21.44 3.09 -17.15
C HIS A 79 22.77 2.73 -17.82
N MET A 80 23.90 3.15 -17.26
CA MET A 80 25.23 2.86 -17.80
C MET A 80 25.48 1.35 -17.90
N ALA A 81 25.14 0.58 -16.87
CA ALA A 81 25.31 -0.87 -16.86
C ALA A 81 24.53 -1.57 -17.99
N LEU A 82 23.26 -1.21 -18.18
CA LEU A 82 22.42 -1.79 -19.23
C LEU A 82 22.96 -1.47 -20.63
N TRP A 83 23.23 -0.19 -20.91
CA TRP A 83 23.64 0.22 -22.25
C TRP A 83 25.04 -0.28 -22.63
N THR A 84 25.99 -0.27 -21.68
CA THR A 84 27.33 -0.81 -21.93
C THR A 84 27.30 -2.32 -22.17
N ALA A 85 26.45 -3.07 -21.46
CA ALA A 85 26.27 -4.49 -21.70
C ALA A 85 25.72 -4.78 -23.11
N ILE A 86 24.72 -4.01 -23.56
CA ILE A 86 24.15 -4.12 -24.92
C ILE A 86 25.19 -3.78 -25.99
N GLU A 87 25.93 -2.68 -25.80
CA GLU A 87 26.97 -2.26 -26.73
C GLU A 87 28.09 -3.31 -26.83
N TYR A 88 28.54 -3.84 -25.69
CA TYR A 88 29.55 -4.88 -25.65
C TYR A 88 29.10 -6.15 -26.37
N TYR A 89 27.88 -6.64 -26.07
CA TYR A 89 27.32 -7.81 -26.75
C TYR A 89 27.25 -7.59 -28.27
N THR A 90 26.84 -6.40 -28.71
CA THR A 90 26.74 -6.05 -30.12
C THR A 90 28.10 -6.02 -30.83
N LYS A 91 29.16 -5.57 -30.14
CA LYS A 91 30.52 -5.60 -30.67
C LYS A 91 31.07 -7.03 -30.71
N TRP A 92 30.89 -7.78 -29.63
CA TRP A 92 31.32 -9.17 -29.50
C TRP A 92 30.63 -10.10 -30.51
N SER A 93 29.33 -9.93 -30.77
CA SER A 93 28.61 -10.76 -31.72
C SER A 93 29.15 -10.58 -33.14
N LYS A 94 29.57 -9.37 -33.53
CA LYS A 94 30.19 -9.09 -34.83
C LYS A 94 31.57 -9.73 -35.01
N THR A 95 32.32 -9.95 -33.93
CA THR A 95 33.66 -10.55 -34.01
C THR A 95 33.67 -12.07 -33.91
N THR A 96 32.58 -12.67 -33.43
CA THR A 96 32.59 -14.08 -32.97
C THR A 96 31.47 -14.93 -33.61
N ALA A 97 30.47 -14.32 -34.25
CA ALA A 97 29.33 -15.05 -34.81
C ALA A 97 29.51 -15.38 -36.31
N ASN A 98 29.15 -16.62 -36.67
CA ASN A 98 28.86 -17.04 -38.04
C ASN A 98 27.77 -16.10 -38.63
N PRO A 99 27.92 -15.53 -39.85
CA PRO A 99 27.02 -14.50 -40.39
C PRO A 99 25.52 -14.89 -40.49
N SER A 100 25.15 -16.15 -40.23
CA SER A 100 23.77 -16.62 -40.19
C SER A 100 23.03 -16.41 -38.85
N THR A 101 23.71 -15.96 -37.78
CA THR A 101 23.06 -15.74 -36.47
C THR A 101 23.40 -14.36 -35.88
N SER A 102 22.94 -13.30 -36.53
CA SER A 102 22.85 -11.96 -35.93
C SER A 102 21.67 -11.92 -34.95
N SER A 103 21.74 -12.63 -33.82
CA SER A 103 20.69 -12.56 -32.80
C SER A 103 20.88 -11.34 -31.91
N LYS A 104 19.80 -10.57 -31.72
CA LYS A 104 19.76 -9.45 -30.79
C LYS A 104 19.97 -9.95 -29.35
N PRO A 105 20.62 -9.17 -28.47
CA PRO A 105 20.75 -9.52 -27.07
C PRO A 105 19.38 -9.66 -26.42
N HIS A 106 19.27 -10.59 -25.46
CA HIS A 106 18.06 -10.82 -24.69
C HIS A 106 18.38 -10.66 -23.20
N ILE A 107 17.69 -9.74 -22.53
CA ILE A 107 17.85 -9.45 -21.11
C ILE A 107 16.79 -10.22 -20.33
N ILE A 108 17.18 -10.88 -19.24
CA ILE A 108 16.25 -11.52 -18.31
C ILE A 108 16.24 -10.68 -17.04
N THR A 109 15.08 -10.18 -16.64
CA THR A 109 14.91 -9.31 -15.46
C THR A 109 13.61 -9.63 -14.71
N THR A 110 13.37 -9.03 -13.55
CA THR A 110 12.11 -9.21 -12.81
C THR A 110 11.03 -8.24 -13.28
N ASN A 111 9.77 -8.55 -12.99
CA ASN A 111 8.64 -7.66 -13.28
C ASN A 111 8.39 -6.59 -12.20
N ILE A 112 9.26 -6.46 -11.21
CA ILE A 112 9.12 -5.56 -10.05
C ILE A 112 10.34 -4.62 -9.90
N GLU A 113 11.01 -4.33 -11.01
CA GLU A 113 12.18 -3.46 -11.01
C GLU A 113 11.82 -1.99 -10.83
N HIS A 114 12.77 -1.22 -10.28
CA HIS A 114 12.64 0.25 -10.20
C HIS A 114 12.57 0.86 -11.62
N ASP A 115 11.95 2.03 -11.77
CA ASP A 115 11.83 2.74 -13.06
C ASP A 115 13.20 2.98 -13.74
N ALA A 116 14.26 3.09 -12.94
CA ALA A 116 15.65 3.19 -13.40
C ALA A 116 16.16 1.98 -14.22
N ILE A 117 15.46 0.85 -14.17
CA ILE A 117 15.74 -0.37 -14.94
C ILE A 117 14.63 -0.59 -15.96
N LEU A 118 13.36 -0.46 -15.56
CA LEU A 118 12.21 -0.70 -16.45
C LEU A 118 12.17 0.25 -17.65
N LEU A 119 12.38 1.54 -17.44
CA LEU A 119 12.26 2.53 -18.52
C LEU A 119 13.38 2.37 -19.56
N PRO A 120 14.67 2.18 -19.19
CA PRO A 120 15.70 1.84 -20.15
C PRO A 120 15.43 0.55 -20.94
N LEU A 121 14.95 -0.51 -20.29
CA LEU A 121 14.63 -1.77 -20.97
C LEU A 121 13.49 -1.61 -21.98
N LYS A 122 12.40 -0.95 -21.59
CA LYS A 122 11.32 -0.60 -22.52
C LYS A 122 11.82 0.21 -23.72
N LYS A 123 12.75 1.14 -23.48
CA LYS A 123 13.38 1.92 -24.57
C LYS A 123 14.21 1.03 -25.50
N LEU A 124 15.03 0.13 -24.94
CA LEU A 124 15.82 -0.83 -25.72
C LEU A 124 14.94 -1.78 -26.55
N GLU A 125 13.79 -2.21 -26.02
CA GLU A 125 12.79 -3.01 -26.74
C GLU A 125 12.12 -2.21 -27.86
N LEU A 126 11.72 -0.97 -27.58
CA LEU A 126 11.06 -0.08 -28.55
C LEU A 126 11.99 0.30 -29.70
N GLU A 127 13.26 0.58 -29.41
CA GLU A 127 14.31 0.82 -30.42
C GLU A 127 14.80 -0.48 -31.08
N GLN A 128 14.26 -1.62 -30.66
CA GLN A 128 14.59 -2.96 -31.14
C GLN A 128 16.08 -3.31 -31.04
N LEU A 129 16.76 -2.77 -30.03
CA LEU A 129 18.18 -2.99 -29.74
C LEU A 129 18.40 -4.24 -28.87
N ALA A 130 17.42 -4.60 -28.04
CA ALA A 130 17.42 -5.83 -27.24
C ALA A 130 15.98 -6.31 -27.01
N GLY A 131 15.81 -7.61 -26.71
CA GLY A 131 14.58 -8.11 -26.11
C GLY A 131 14.70 -8.16 -24.58
N ALA A 132 13.59 -8.04 -23.85
CA ALA A 132 13.59 -8.30 -22.41
C ALA A 132 12.51 -9.33 -22.02
N LEU A 133 12.90 -10.32 -21.23
CA LEU A 133 12.01 -11.26 -20.57
C LEU A 133 11.86 -10.84 -19.11
N TYR A 134 10.65 -10.43 -18.74
CA TYR A 134 10.29 -10.07 -17.38
C TYR A 134 9.73 -11.30 -16.67
N VAL A 135 10.56 -11.92 -15.84
CA VAL A 135 10.20 -13.08 -15.01
C VAL A 135 9.16 -12.64 -13.99
N LYS A 136 8.05 -13.36 -13.93
CA LYS A 136 6.96 -13.15 -12.97
C LYS A 136 7.20 -13.98 -11.72
N GLY A 137 7.18 -13.32 -10.56
CA GLY A 137 7.31 -13.98 -9.27
C GLY A 137 8.73 -13.94 -8.71
N LEU A 138 8.85 -13.55 -7.43
CA LEU A 138 10.05 -13.69 -6.60
C LEU A 138 9.89 -14.86 -5.62
N ASP A 139 8.95 -15.78 -5.89
CA ASP A 139 8.78 -16.95 -5.05
C ASP A 139 9.88 -17.97 -5.36
N ASN A 140 10.48 -18.53 -4.30
CA ASN A 140 11.55 -19.53 -4.39
C ASN A 140 11.12 -20.85 -5.09
N SER A 141 9.91 -20.91 -5.64
CA SER A 141 9.31 -22.08 -6.28
C SER A 141 9.50 -22.12 -7.81
N THR A 142 9.68 -20.99 -8.49
CA THR A 142 9.71 -20.94 -9.97
C THR A 142 11.04 -20.45 -10.58
N THR A 143 11.71 -19.47 -9.98
CA THR A 143 13.06 -19.05 -10.39
C THR A 143 13.81 -18.53 -9.16
N PRO A 144 14.77 -19.30 -8.60
CA PRO A 144 15.44 -18.92 -7.36
C PRO A 144 16.43 -17.78 -7.62
N LEU A 145 16.05 -16.56 -7.23
CA LEU A 145 16.96 -15.41 -7.17
C LEU A 145 17.54 -15.30 -5.77
N PHE A 146 18.79 -15.73 -5.60
CA PHE A 146 19.53 -15.55 -4.35
C PHE A 146 20.20 -14.17 -4.33
N PRO A 147 19.92 -13.32 -3.34
CA PRO A 147 20.66 -12.07 -3.17
C PRO A 147 22.13 -12.40 -2.90
N ILE A 148 23.02 -11.91 -3.77
CA ILE A 148 24.47 -12.16 -3.68
C ILE A 148 25.11 -11.33 -2.56
N PHE A 149 24.49 -10.20 -2.18
CA PHE A 149 24.94 -9.34 -1.08
C PHE A 149 23.79 -8.96 -0.15
N PHE A 150 24.03 -9.11 1.14
CA PHE A 150 23.18 -8.60 2.21
C PHE A 150 23.77 -7.29 2.72
N GLY A 151 23.05 -6.16 2.59
CA GLY A 151 23.45 -4.90 3.20
C GLY A 151 23.22 -4.91 4.72
N GLY A 152 24.13 -4.31 5.50
CA GLY A 152 24.01 -4.20 6.96
C GLY A 152 24.85 -5.18 7.78
N GLY A 153 25.58 -6.11 7.15
CA GLY A 153 26.43 -7.08 7.85
C GLY A 153 27.70 -6.50 8.52
N GLN A 154 28.03 -5.23 8.28
CA GLN A 154 29.26 -4.60 8.79
C GLN A 154 29.28 -4.38 10.32
N GLU A 155 28.14 -4.51 11.00
CA GLU A 155 28.04 -4.26 12.44
C GLU A 155 28.04 -5.54 13.30
N ARG A 156 28.15 -6.73 12.69
CA ARG A 156 28.24 -8.05 13.39
C ARG A 156 27.28 -8.21 14.58
N GLY A 157 26.10 -7.59 14.51
CA GLY A 157 25.08 -7.67 15.57
C GLY A 157 25.33 -6.84 16.84
N PHE A 158 26.26 -5.88 16.87
CA PHE A 158 26.48 -5.02 18.04
C PHE A 158 26.66 -3.53 17.68
N ARG A 159 26.20 -2.63 18.55
CA ARG A 159 26.72 -1.24 18.62
C ARG A 159 26.97 -0.76 20.06
N PRO A 160 27.89 0.21 20.25
CA PRO A 160 28.37 0.70 21.55
C PRO A 160 27.48 1.81 22.12
N GLY A 161 27.37 1.85 23.46
CA GLY A 161 26.99 3.07 24.19
C GLY A 161 25.50 3.28 24.47
N THR A 162 24.68 2.23 24.56
CA THR A 162 23.30 2.38 25.06
C THR A 162 23.30 2.30 26.59
N GLU A 163 23.14 3.44 27.27
CA GLU A 163 22.88 3.45 28.71
C GLU A 163 21.52 2.80 29.01
N ASN A 164 21.48 2.02 30.09
CA ASN A 164 20.31 1.26 30.52
C ASN A 164 19.18 2.20 30.95
N THR A 165 18.35 2.60 29.99
CA THR A 165 17.27 3.59 30.20
C THR A 165 16.25 3.13 31.26
N ALA A 166 16.07 1.82 31.43
CA ALA A 166 15.19 1.27 32.46
C ALA A 166 15.77 1.43 33.88
N GLU A 167 17.09 1.33 34.01
CA GLU A 167 17.80 1.48 35.29
C GLU A 167 17.88 2.94 35.74
N GLU A 168 18.13 3.87 34.80
CA GLU A 168 18.25 5.31 35.10
C GLU A 168 16.90 5.95 35.48
N PHE A 169 15.82 5.56 34.80
CA PHE A 169 14.51 6.20 34.98
C PHE A 169 13.54 5.41 35.87
N GLY A 170 13.81 4.13 36.12
CA GLY A 170 13.00 3.27 36.98
C GLY A 170 11.54 3.22 36.56
N ASN A 171 10.62 3.34 37.52
CA ASN A 171 9.17 3.31 37.30
C ASN A 171 8.59 4.54 36.57
N ARG A 172 9.41 5.55 36.24
CA ARG A 172 8.97 6.75 35.51
C ARG A 172 8.87 6.52 34.01
N VAL A 173 9.34 5.38 33.54
CA VAL A 173 9.40 5.00 32.14
C VAL A 173 8.99 3.54 31.97
N VAL A 174 8.15 3.26 30.99
CA VAL A 174 7.75 1.90 30.59
C VAL A 174 8.32 1.63 29.20
N VAL A 175 9.15 0.60 29.07
CA VAL A 175 9.57 0.09 27.76
C VAL A 175 8.43 -0.77 27.22
N ASN A 176 7.67 -0.22 26.28
CA ASN A 176 6.55 -0.92 25.66
C ASN A 176 7.08 -2.15 24.91
N CYS A 177 6.35 -3.27 24.96
CA CYS A 177 6.72 -4.51 24.26
C CYS A 177 8.11 -5.07 24.62
N ALA A 178 8.61 -4.84 25.84
CA ALA A 178 9.94 -5.23 26.33
C ALA A 178 10.44 -6.61 25.86
N THR A 179 9.54 -7.59 25.82
CA THR A 179 9.81 -9.00 25.52
C THR A 179 9.50 -9.43 24.08
N ALA A 180 8.96 -8.54 23.23
CA ALA A 180 8.60 -8.88 21.86
C ALA A 180 9.79 -8.73 20.90
N GLU A 181 9.84 -9.59 19.89
CA GLU A 181 10.76 -9.48 18.75
C GLU A 181 10.48 -8.18 18.00
N ARG A 182 11.52 -7.39 17.75
CA ARG A 182 11.41 -6.03 17.21
C ARG A 182 12.47 -5.79 16.17
N LEU A 183 12.20 -4.82 15.29
CA LEU A 183 13.20 -4.36 14.33
C LEU A 183 14.47 -3.95 15.09
N PRO A 184 15.65 -4.42 14.63
CA PRO A 184 16.91 -3.98 15.19
C PRO A 184 16.96 -2.44 15.24
N ASN A 185 17.45 -1.89 16.35
CA ASN A 185 17.61 -0.45 16.56
C ASN A 185 16.31 0.35 16.80
N THR A 186 15.22 -0.29 17.25
CA THR A 186 13.99 0.40 17.64
C THR A 186 13.63 0.11 19.10
N SER A 187 13.34 1.16 19.88
CA SER A 187 12.79 1.04 21.23
C SER A 187 11.55 1.91 21.35
N ASN A 188 10.50 1.37 21.97
CA ASN A 188 9.27 2.07 22.23
C ASN A 188 9.15 2.30 23.73
N VAL A 189 9.05 3.57 24.13
CA VAL A 189 9.17 3.98 25.53
C VAL A 189 8.05 4.96 25.86
N SER A 190 7.26 4.65 26.88
CA SER A 190 6.23 5.52 27.45
C SER A 190 6.78 6.20 28.70
N PHE A 191 6.71 7.53 28.76
CA PHE A 191 6.93 8.26 30.01
C PHE A 191 5.66 8.23 30.85
N VAL A 192 5.75 7.78 32.10
CA VAL A 192 4.60 7.74 33.03
C VAL A 192 4.41 9.14 33.61
N THR A 193 3.64 9.97 32.89
CA THR A 193 3.42 11.38 33.25
C THR A 193 2.03 11.85 32.79
N ASN A 194 1.48 12.87 33.46
CA ASN A 194 0.23 13.52 33.08
C ASN A 194 0.43 14.67 32.06
N LYS A 195 1.63 14.75 31.46
CA LYS A 195 2.04 15.79 30.51
C LYS A 195 2.04 15.24 29.09
N ILE A 196 1.56 16.03 28.13
CA ILE A 196 1.60 15.67 26.71
C ILE A 196 3.03 15.86 26.15
N GLY A 197 3.38 15.15 25.08
CA GLY A 197 4.74 15.16 24.50
C GLY A 197 5.26 16.57 24.17
N ALA A 198 4.38 17.46 23.71
CA ALA A 198 4.71 18.87 23.47
C ALA A 198 5.07 19.64 24.75
N GLU A 199 4.40 19.39 25.88
CA GLU A 199 4.72 20.01 27.17
C GLU A 199 6.03 19.51 27.74
N ILE A 200 6.33 18.22 27.53
CA ILE A 200 7.61 17.62 27.93
C ILE A 200 8.73 18.25 27.09
N LEU A 201 8.57 18.31 25.77
CA LEU A 201 9.56 18.90 24.86
C LEU A 201 9.73 20.41 25.08
N ALA A 202 8.66 21.14 25.39
CA ALA A 202 8.74 22.55 25.75
C ALA A 202 9.58 22.79 27.01
N LYS A 203 9.58 21.85 27.96
CA LYS A 203 10.44 21.87 29.15
C LYS A 203 11.84 21.30 28.91
N CYS A 204 12.05 20.65 27.77
CA CYS A 204 13.33 20.18 27.29
C CYS A 204 13.76 21.00 26.06
N PRO A 205 14.06 22.31 26.21
CA PRO A 205 14.41 23.19 25.09
C PRO A 205 15.67 22.71 24.33
N ASN A 206 16.43 21.85 24.99
CA ASN A 206 17.60 21.16 24.49
C ASN A 206 17.28 19.79 23.90
N LEU A 207 16.04 19.47 23.54
CA LEU A 207 15.67 18.21 22.90
C LEU A 207 14.91 18.54 21.60
N LEU A 208 15.40 18.03 20.47
CA LEU A 208 14.77 18.14 19.16
C LEU A 208 14.28 16.76 18.76
N ALA A 209 12.96 16.57 18.83
CA ALA A 209 12.27 15.37 18.42
C ALA A 209 11.07 15.77 17.56
N SER A 210 10.77 14.99 16.53
CA SER A 210 9.56 15.20 15.73
C SER A 210 8.33 14.87 16.58
N THR A 211 7.40 15.81 16.68
CA THR A 211 6.10 15.60 17.33
C THR A 211 5.00 15.19 16.34
N ALA A 212 5.32 15.10 15.05
CA ALA A 212 4.33 15.24 13.97
C ALA A 212 3.90 13.94 13.30
N ALA A 213 4.46 12.78 13.66
CA ALA A 213 4.02 11.53 13.04
C ALA A 213 2.68 11.01 13.60
N ALA A 214 2.29 11.39 14.83
CA ALA A 214 1.06 10.84 15.42
C ALA A 214 0.48 11.54 16.68
N CYS A 215 0.74 12.80 17.09
CA CYS A 215 0.19 13.27 18.38
C CYS A 215 -0.05 14.80 18.47
N HIS A 216 -1.19 15.32 17.99
CA HIS A 216 -1.56 16.74 18.22
C HIS A 216 -3.06 16.97 18.50
N GLY A 217 -3.64 16.23 19.45
CA GLY A 217 -4.82 16.72 20.17
C GLY A 217 -4.37 17.43 21.46
N ASN A 218 -4.91 18.62 21.76
CA ASN A 218 -4.76 19.32 23.06
C ASN A 218 -5.43 18.57 24.24
N GLN A 219 -5.59 17.25 24.14
CA GLN A 219 -6.29 16.40 25.09
C GLN A 219 -5.44 15.15 25.37
N GLY A 220 -4.56 15.24 26.37
CA GLY A 220 -3.94 14.09 27.05
C GLY A 220 -3.12 13.12 26.19
N VAL A 221 -2.47 12.16 26.85
CA VAL A 221 -1.91 10.98 26.18
C VAL A 221 -3.08 10.11 25.76
N SER A 222 -3.35 10.00 24.46
CA SER A 222 -4.37 9.09 23.95
C SER A 222 -3.67 7.89 23.30
N GLY A 223 -4.08 6.67 23.64
CA GLY A 223 -3.59 5.42 23.04
C GLY A 223 -4.08 5.20 21.60
N ARG A 224 -4.13 6.27 20.80
CA ARG A 224 -4.75 6.31 19.47
C ARG A 224 -3.68 6.52 18.40
N LEU A 225 -3.86 5.87 17.25
CA LEU A 225 -2.99 6.02 16.08
C LEU A 225 -3.57 7.09 15.15
N TYR A 226 -3.10 8.33 15.27
CA TYR A 226 -3.71 9.46 14.55
C TYR A 226 -3.63 9.35 13.02
N GLN A 227 -2.57 8.77 12.46
CA GLN A 227 -2.51 8.51 11.00
C GLN A 227 -3.62 7.56 10.53
N VAL A 228 -4.02 6.61 11.38
CA VAL A 228 -5.16 5.74 11.10
C VAL A 228 -6.47 6.52 11.23
N GLU A 229 -6.63 7.37 12.26
CA GLU A 229 -7.82 8.23 12.40
C GLU A 229 -7.98 9.15 11.18
N TYR A 230 -6.91 9.78 10.69
CA TYR A 230 -6.95 10.63 9.50
C TYR A 230 -7.28 9.86 8.23
N ALA A 231 -6.77 8.63 8.10
CA ALA A 231 -7.16 7.75 7.00
C ALA A 231 -8.66 7.40 7.06
N MET A 232 -9.21 7.16 8.25
CA MET A 232 -10.64 6.92 8.46
C MET A 232 -11.49 8.15 8.10
N GLU A 233 -11.05 9.36 8.46
CA GLU A 233 -11.73 10.60 8.06
C GLU A 233 -11.73 10.78 6.53
N ALA A 234 -10.61 10.52 5.86
CA ALA A 234 -10.54 10.56 4.39
C ALA A 234 -11.53 9.57 3.74
N ILE A 235 -11.71 8.38 4.33
CA ILE A 235 -12.69 7.40 3.90
C ILE A 235 -14.11 7.89 4.16
N GLY A 236 -14.36 8.57 5.27
CA GLY A 236 -15.64 9.20 5.58
C GLY A 236 -16.12 10.18 4.50
N HIS A 237 -15.19 10.77 3.75
CA HIS A 237 -15.51 11.63 2.61
C HIS A 237 -15.55 10.93 1.26
N ALA A 238 -15.22 9.64 1.16
CA ALA A 238 -15.27 8.88 -0.09
C ALA A 238 -16.71 8.47 -0.43
N GLY A 239 -16.99 8.14 -1.70
CA GLY A 239 -18.34 7.74 -2.10
C GLY A 239 -18.80 6.46 -1.40
N THR A 240 -20.06 6.42 -1.00
CA THR A 240 -20.67 5.39 -0.15
C THR A 240 -20.57 4.00 -0.78
N CYS A 241 -20.32 2.98 0.04
CA CYS A 241 -20.39 1.59 -0.36
C CYS A 241 -20.97 0.72 0.76
N LEU A 242 -21.93 -0.13 0.43
CA LEU A 242 -22.54 -1.06 1.37
C LEU A 242 -22.55 -2.50 0.85
N GLY A 243 -22.65 -3.43 1.79
CA GLY A 243 -22.83 -4.86 1.52
C GLY A 243 -23.94 -5.44 2.39
N ILE A 244 -24.72 -6.35 1.82
CA ILE A 244 -25.85 -7.02 2.50
C ILE A 244 -25.78 -8.52 2.20
N LEU A 245 -25.68 -9.32 3.26
CA LEU A 245 -25.70 -10.78 3.23
C LEU A 245 -27.15 -11.27 3.21
N ALA A 246 -27.51 -12.02 2.18
CA ALA A 246 -28.77 -12.73 2.07
C ALA A 246 -28.57 -14.25 2.24
N SER A 247 -29.67 -14.97 2.41
CA SER A 247 -29.65 -16.44 2.54
C SER A 247 -29.19 -17.16 1.26
N ASP A 248 -29.49 -16.58 0.09
CA ASP A 248 -29.23 -17.13 -1.25
C ASP A 248 -28.15 -16.34 -2.04
N GLY A 249 -27.51 -15.36 -1.42
CA GLY A 249 -26.39 -14.61 -2.03
C GLY A 249 -25.96 -13.37 -1.25
N ILE A 250 -25.18 -12.51 -1.90
CA ILE A 250 -24.69 -11.24 -1.32
C ILE A 250 -24.89 -10.12 -2.33
N VAL A 251 -25.29 -8.94 -1.85
CA VAL A 251 -25.36 -7.71 -2.65
C VAL A 251 -24.25 -6.77 -2.21
N LEU A 252 -23.51 -6.21 -3.17
CA LEU A 252 -22.66 -5.03 -2.99
C LEU A 252 -23.26 -3.86 -3.77
N ALA A 253 -23.33 -2.71 -3.13
CA ALA A 253 -23.76 -1.47 -3.75
C ALA A 253 -22.71 -0.39 -3.53
N ALA A 254 -22.38 0.37 -4.58
CA ALA A 254 -21.37 1.43 -4.51
C ALA A 254 -21.82 2.68 -5.27
N GLU A 255 -21.59 3.84 -4.68
CA GLU A 255 -21.79 5.14 -5.32
C GLU A 255 -20.68 5.40 -6.35
N ARG A 256 -21.05 5.65 -7.60
CA ARG A 256 -20.16 6.20 -8.62
C ARG A 256 -20.11 7.72 -8.50
N ARG A 257 -18.94 8.28 -8.23
CA ARG A 257 -18.75 9.74 -8.11
C ARG A 257 -18.37 10.40 -9.43
N ASN A 258 -17.66 9.66 -10.28
CA ASN A 258 -17.19 10.15 -11.56
C ASN A 258 -18.23 9.85 -12.65
N THR A 259 -19.26 10.70 -12.73
CA THR A 259 -20.34 10.56 -13.74
C THR A 259 -20.23 11.57 -14.88
N ASN A 260 -19.03 12.07 -15.17
CA ASN A 260 -18.84 13.02 -16.27
C ASN A 260 -19.04 12.30 -17.60
N LYS A 261 -19.86 12.87 -18.50
CA LYS A 261 -20.16 12.31 -19.83
C LYS A 261 -18.94 12.18 -20.75
N LEU A 262 -17.82 12.82 -20.41
CA LEU A 262 -16.54 12.69 -21.12
C LEU A 262 -15.74 11.44 -20.70
N LEU A 263 -16.17 10.73 -19.66
CA LEU A 263 -15.55 9.48 -19.26
C LEU A 263 -15.96 8.38 -20.21
N ASP A 264 -14.98 7.63 -20.69
CA ASP A 264 -15.20 6.43 -21.48
C ASP A 264 -15.51 5.26 -20.54
N GLU A 265 -16.71 4.70 -20.64
CA GLU A 265 -17.19 3.60 -19.79
C GLU A 265 -16.69 2.24 -20.30
N VAL A 266 -15.38 2.14 -20.53
CA VAL A 266 -14.72 0.91 -21.01
C VAL A 266 -14.44 -0.11 -19.92
N PHE A 267 -14.51 0.30 -18.65
CA PHE A 267 -14.29 -0.58 -17.51
C PHE A 267 -15.59 -1.25 -17.07
N PHE A 268 -15.50 -2.55 -16.75
CA PHE A 268 -16.65 -3.35 -16.30
C PHE A 268 -17.21 -2.88 -14.94
N SER A 269 -16.38 -2.23 -14.13
CA SER A 269 -16.72 -1.72 -12.80
C SER A 269 -15.76 -0.59 -12.38
N GLU A 270 -16.26 0.40 -11.62
CA GLU A 270 -15.42 1.48 -11.07
C GLU A 270 -14.93 1.15 -9.65
N LYS A 271 -15.79 0.56 -8.82
CA LYS A 271 -15.50 0.33 -7.40
C LYS A 271 -15.56 -1.13 -6.97
N ILE A 272 -16.08 -2.02 -7.80
CA ILE A 272 -16.27 -3.44 -7.49
C ILE A 272 -15.21 -4.27 -8.23
N TYR A 273 -14.31 -4.87 -7.46
CA TYR A 273 -13.16 -5.60 -7.96
C TYR A 273 -13.35 -7.08 -7.69
N GLN A 274 -13.40 -7.89 -8.76
CA GLN A 274 -13.31 -9.34 -8.62
C GLN A 274 -11.90 -9.72 -8.13
N LEU A 275 -11.82 -10.53 -7.08
CA LEU A 275 -10.56 -10.94 -6.44
C LEU A 275 -10.15 -12.35 -6.89
N ASN A 276 -11.11 -13.25 -6.98
CA ASN A 276 -10.97 -14.61 -7.52
C ASN A 276 -12.35 -15.09 -8.03
N ASP A 277 -12.51 -16.39 -8.26
CA ASP A 277 -13.76 -16.95 -8.77
C ASP A 277 -14.91 -16.95 -7.73
N ASP A 278 -14.57 -16.89 -6.45
CA ASP A 278 -15.50 -17.03 -5.32
C ASP A 278 -15.64 -15.75 -4.47
N MET A 279 -14.88 -14.68 -4.77
CA MET A 279 -14.81 -13.46 -3.97
C MET A 279 -14.70 -12.18 -4.81
N VAL A 280 -15.38 -11.14 -4.33
CA VAL A 280 -15.39 -9.79 -4.87
C VAL A 280 -15.26 -8.80 -3.71
N CYS A 281 -14.68 -7.63 -3.95
CA CYS A 281 -14.70 -6.55 -2.97
C CYS A 281 -15.14 -5.24 -3.58
N SER A 282 -15.67 -4.34 -2.76
CA SER A 282 -15.85 -2.94 -3.08
C SER A 282 -15.02 -2.06 -2.16
N VAL A 283 -14.64 -0.88 -2.65
CA VAL A 283 -13.65 -0.01 -2.00
C VAL A 283 -14.21 1.38 -1.72
N ALA A 284 -13.80 1.97 -0.59
CA ALA A 284 -13.99 3.38 -0.30
C ALA A 284 -12.70 4.00 0.24
N GLY A 285 -12.32 5.16 -0.28
CA GLY A 285 -11.08 5.86 0.07
C GLY A 285 -10.26 6.24 -1.16
N ILE A 286 -8.94 6.20 -1.02
CA ILE A 286 -7.98 6.57 -2.07
C ILE A 286 -7.90 5.46 -3.14
N THR A 287 -8.36 5.72 -4.37
CA THR A 287 -8.40 4.72 -5.45
C THR A 287 -7.04 4.13 -5.81
N SER A 288 -5.96 4.93 -5.76
CA SER A 288 -4.61 4.41 -6.05
C SER A 288 -4.16 3.38 -5.03
N ASP A 289 -4.48 3.59 -3.75
CA ASP A 289 -4.17 2.64 -2.68
C ASP A 289 -5.05 1.38 -2.84
N ALA A 290 -6.30 1.54 -3.28
CA ALA A 290 -7.21 0.43 -3.53
C ALA A 290 -6.69 -0.49 -4.66
N ASN A 291 -6.09 0.08 -5.70
CA ASN A 291 -5.47 -0.70 -6.79
C ASN A 291 -4.30 -1.56 -6.29
N VAL A 292 -3.49 -1.03 -5.36
CA VAL A 292 -2.39 -1.80 -4.75
C VAL A 292 -2.95 -2.97 -3.92
N LEU A 293 -3.94 -2.69 -3.07
CA LEU A 293 -4.51 -3.70 -2.18
C LEU A 293 -5.31 -4.78 -2.92
N THR A 294 -6.06 -4.40 -3.96
CA THR A 294 -6.81 -5.37 -4.79
C THR A 294 -5.88 -6.25 -5.62
N ASN A 295 -4.76 -5.72 -6.10
CA ASN A 295 -3.73 -6.53 -6.74
C ASN A 295 -3.06 -7.49 -5.74
N GLU A 296 -2.74 -7.03 -4.54
CA GLU A 296 -2.18 -7.90 -3.49
C GLU A 296 -3.16 -9.01 -3.08
N LEU A 297 -4.45 -8.70 -2.93
CA LEU A 297 -5.51 -9.70 -2.68
C LEU A 297 -5.56 -10.78 -3.77
N ARG A 298 -5.50 -10.37 -5.05
CA ARG A 298 -5.46 -11.31 -6.19
C ARG A 298 -4.22 -12.20 -6.13
N LEU A 299 -3.05 -11.62 -5.83
CA LEU A 299 -1.81 -12.37 -5.67
C LEU A 299 -1.87 -13.36 -4.51
N ILE A 300 -2.35 -12.92 -3.34
CA ILE A 300 -2.54 -13.79 -2.17
C ILE A 300 -3.46 -14.96 -2.52
N SER A 301 -4.61 -14.68 -3.14
CA SER A 301 -5.57 -15.72 -3.51
C SER A 301 -4.98 -16.73 -4.49
N GLN A 302 -4.21 -16.28 -5.48
CA GLN A 302 -3.62 -17.18 -6.48
C GLN A 302 -2.44 -17.97 -5.90
N ARG A 303 -1.64 -17.39 -5.00
CA ARG A 303 -0.59 -18.11 -4.26
C ARG A 303 -1.18 -19.24 -3.41
N TYR A 304 -2.28 -18.97 -2.71
CA TYR A 304 -2.98 -19.98 -1.94
C TYR A 304 -3.50 -21.11 -2.84
N LEU A 305 -4.16 -20.75 -3.95
CA LEU A 305 -4.66 -21.73 -4.92
C LEU A 305 -3.52 -22.60 -5.49
N LEU A 306 -2.39 -21.99 -5.83
CA LEU A 306 -1.20 -22.70 -6.31
C LEU A 306 -0.64 -23.66 -5.26
N GLN A 307 -0.60 -23.25 -3.99
CA GLN A 307 0.00 -24.02 -2.91
C GLN A 307 -0.90 -25.18 -2.43
N TYR A 308 -2.20 -24.95 -2.32
CA TYR A 308 -3.15 -25.88 -1.70
C TYR A 308 -4.09 -26.57 -2.70
N GLY A 309 -4.12 -26.12 -3.96
CA GLY A 309 -4.98 -26.71 -4.99
C GLY A 309 -6.48 -26.41 -4.84
N GLU A 310 -6.83 -25.43 -4.00
CA GLU A 310 -8.21 -25.03 -3.74
C GLU A 310 -8.33 -23.52 -3.49
N THR A 311 -9.54 -22.97 -3.62
CA THR A 311 -9.77 -21.53 -3.41
C THR A 311 -9.59 -21.15 -1.94
N ILE A 312 -8.98 -19.99 -1.71
CA ILE A 312 -8.69 -19.49 -0.35
C ILE A 312 -10.00 -19.24 0.42
N PRO A 313 -10.11 -19.67 1.69
CA PRO A 313 -11.24 -19.30 2.54
C PRO A 313 -11.36 -17.79 2.71
N CYS A 314 -12.59 -17.29 2.83
CA CYS A 314 -12.87 -15.85 2.77
C CYS A 314 -12.16 -15.08 3.88
N GLU A 315 -12.28 -15.57 5.12
CA GLU A 315 -11.66 -14.95 6.29
C GLU A 315 -10.14 -14.90 6.18
N GLN A 316 -9.52 -15.95 5.66
CA GLN A 316 -8.07 -16.05 5.55
C GLN A 316 -7.50 -15.03 4.54
N LEU A 317 -8.19 -14.83 3.40
CA LEU A 317 -7.81 -13.81 2.44
C LEU A 317 -7.87 -12.40 3.05
N VAL A 318 -8.94 -12.12 3.81
CA VAL A 318 -9.12 -10.82 4.48
C VAL A 318 -8.05 -10.62 5.56
N SER A 319 -7.82 -11.63 6.41
CA SER A 319 -6.83 -11.57 7.49
C SER A 319 -5.43 -11.29 6.96
N TRP A 320 -5.00 -11.98 5.89
CA TRP A 320 -3.66 -11.77 5.34
C TRP A 320 -3.47 -10.38 4.73
N LEU A 321 -4.50 -9.81 4.09
CA LEU A 321 -4.42 -8.41 3.66
C LEU A 321 -4.38 -7.45 4.86
N CYS A 322 -5.13 -7.77 5.91
CA CYS A 322 -5.14 -7.01 7.15
C CYS A 322 -3.78 -7.01 7.85
N ASP A 323 -3.03 -8.10 7.82
CA ASP A 323 -1.65 -8.16 8.30
C ASP A 323 -0.74 -7.21 7.50
N VAL A 324 -0.91 -7.14 6.16
CA VAL A 324 -0.18 -6.17 5.32
C VAL A 324 -0.53 -4.73 5.69
N LYS A 325 -1.81 -4.43 5.93
CA LYS A 325 -2.24 -3.10 6.39
C LYS A 325 -1.67 -2.77 7.77
N GLN A 326 -1.71 -3.72 8.69
CA GLN A 326 -1.24 -3.58 10.08
C GLN A 326 0.28 -3.33 10.12
N ALA A 327 1.06 -4.00 9.26
CA ALA A 327 2.49 -3.75 9.14
C ALA A 327 2.82 -2.27 8.87
N TYR A 328 2.01 -1.61 8.04
CA TYR A 328 2.14 -0.18 7.72
C TYR A 328 1.72 0.76 8.87
N THR A 329 1.01 0.26 9.88
CA THR A 329 0.66 1.04 11.08
C THR A 329 1.65 0.83 12.22
N GLN A 330 2.37 -0.30 12.21
CA GLN A 330 3.29 -0.67 13.30
C GLN A 330 4.75 -0.29 13.03
N TYR A 331 5.22 -0.39 11.78
CA TYR A 331 6.64 -0.18 11.48
C TYR A 331 6.90 0.37 10.06
N GLY A 332 8.17 0.73 9.78
CA GLY A 332 8.61 1.20 8.48
C GLY A 332 8.42 2.70 8.21
N GLY A 333 7.76 3.44 9.11
CA GLY A 333 7.62 4.91 9.00
C GLY A 333 6.83 5.38 7.78
N LYS A 334 6.00 4.51 7.19
CA LYS A 334 5.19 4.80 6.01
C LYS A 334 3.81 5.34 6.43
N ARG A 335 3.13 6.05 5.52
CA ARG A 335 1.71 6.36 5.71
C ARG A 335 0.85 5.08 5.60
N PRO A 336 -0.23 4.93 6.37
CA PRO A 336 -1.17 3.83 6.19
C PRO A 336 -1.92 3.95 4.85
N PHE A 337 -2.55 2.85 4.44
CA PHE A 337 -3.43 2.83 3.28
C PHE A 337 -4.74 3.56 3.59
N GLY A 338 -5.10 4.55 2.78
CA GLY A 338 -6.32 5.35 2.96
C GLY A 338 -7.57 4.66 2.41
N VAL A 339 -7.77 3.36 2.68
CA VAL A 339 -8.83 2.55 2.06
C VAL A 339 -9.48 1.57 3.03
N SER A 340 -10.80 1.63 3.11
CA SER A 340 -11.64 0.56 3.64
C SER A 340 -12.20 -0.29 2.51
N LEU A 341 -12.36 -1.58 2.76
CA LEU A 341 -12.89 -2.54 1.80
C LEU A 341 -14.05 -3.31 2.42
N VAL A 342 -15.09 -3.55 1.62
CA VAL A 342 -16.15 -4.51 1.90
C VAL A 342 -15.94 -5.72 1.00
N TYR A 343 -15.80 -6.90 1.58
CA TYR A 343 -15.57 -8.16 0.88
C TYR A 343 -16.85 -8.98 0.89
N ALA A 344 -17.21 -9.57 -0.25
CA ALA A 344 -18.28 -10.53 -0.39
C ALA A 344 -17.69 -11.81 -1.00
N GLY A 345 -17.95 -12.95 -0.37
CA GLY A 345 -17.41 -14.22 -0.84
C GLY A 345 -18.27 -15.41 -0.45
N TRP A 346 -17.96 -16.55 -1.05
CA TRP A 346 -18.47 -17.85 -0.62
C TRP A 346 -17.30 -18.80 -0.39
N ASP A 347 -17.34 -19.58 0.68
CA ASP A 347 -16.48 -20.75 0.83
C ASP A 347 -17.24 -21.96 1.36
N ARG A 348 -16.59 -23.12 1.30
CA ARG A 348 -17.17 -24.41 1.70
C ARG A 348 -17.38 -24.56 3.21
N HIS A 349 -16.75 -23.72 4.03
CA HIS A 349 -16.76 -23.85 5.48
C HIS A 349 -17.92 -23.08 6.09
N TYR A 350 -18.14 -21.85 5.64
CA TYR A 350 -19.12 -20.94 6.21
C TYR A 350 -20.15 -20.42 5.20
N GLY A 351 -20.06 -20.82 3.94
CA GLY A 351 -20.97 -20.37 2.89
C GLY A 351 -20.76 -18.89 2.55
N PHE A 352 -21.85 -18.17 2.33
CA PHE A 352 -21.81 -16.73 2.03
C PHE A 352 -21.31 -15.92 3.23
N GLN A 353 -20.31 -15.08 3.00
CA GLN A 353 -19.67 -14.27 4.02
C GLN A 353 -19.45 -12.85 3.54
N LEU A 354 -19.67 -11.90 4.44
CA LEU A 354 -19.42 -10.48 4.22
C LEU A 354 -18.45 -9.98 5.28
N TYR A 355 -17.35 -9.38 4.86
CA TYR A 355 -16.34 -8.81 5.75
C TYR A 355 -16.13 -7.34 5.44
N GLN A 356 -15.65 -6.60 6.43
CA GLN A 356 -15.17 -5.23 6.26
C GLN A 356 -13.78 -5.12 6.88
N SER A 357 -12.88 -4.39 6.22
CA SER A 357 -11.59 -3.98 6.80
C SER A 357 -11.39 -2.48 6.69
N ASP A 358 -10.59 -1.92 7.59
CA ASP A 358 -10.25 -0.50 7.64
C ASP A 358 -8.72 -0.26 7.57
N PRO A 359 -8.24 1.00 7.56
CA PRO A 359 -6.81 1.33 7.52
C PRO A 359 -5.97 0.85 8.69
N SER A 360 -6.58 0.50 9.82
CA SER A 360 -5.85 0.03 11.01
C SER A 360 -5.27 -1.37 10.84
N GLY A 361 -5.80 -2.13 9.87
CA GLY A 361 -5.56 -3.57 9.74
C GLY A 361 -6.60 -4.41 10.48
N ASN A 362 -7.57 -3.80 11.17
CA ASN A 362 -8.71 -4.55 11.71
C ASN A 362 -9.68 -4.97 10.60
N TYR A 363 -10.30 -6.13 10.82
CA TYR A 363 -11.45 -6.57 10.04
C TYR A 363 -12.53 -7.16 10.95
N GLY A 364 -13.75 -7.25 10.43
CA GLY A 364 -14.86 -7.92 11.10
C GLY A 364 -15.84 -8.50 10.10
N GLY A 365 -16.49 -9.59 10.48
CA GLY A 365 -17.60 -10.19 9.73
C GLY A 365 -18.91 -9.46 10.01
N TRP A 366 -19.73 -9.27 8.99
CA TRP A 366 -20.98 -8.51 9.06
C TRP A 366 -22.11 -9.23 8.33
N LYS A 367 -23.35 -8.97 8.74
CA LYS A 367 -24.54 -9.37 7.98
C LYS A 367 -25.00 -8.28 7.03
N ALA A 368 -24.83 -7.02 7.44
CA ALA A 368 -24.95 -5.86 6.58
C ALA A 368 -24.01 -4.78 7.11
N THR A 369 -23.32 -4.08 6.22
CA THR A 369 -22.41 -3.00 6.61
C THR A 369 -22.31 -1.93 5.53
N CYS A 370 -21.77 -0.77 5.91
CA CYS A 370 -21.56 0.36 5.02
C CYS A 370 -20.27 1.11 5.39
N ILE A 371 -19.52 1.54 4.38
CA ILE A 371 -18.34 2.39 4.46
C ILE A 371 -18.49 3.61 3.56
N GLY A 372 -17.67 4.63 3.78
CA GLY A 372 -17.73 5.88 3.02
C GLY A 372 -18.66 6.92 3.65
N ASN A 373 -19.05 7.90 2.82
CA ASN A 373 -19.90 9.01 3.22
C ASN A 373 -21.26 8.53 3.75
N ASN A 374 -21.76 9.19 4.79
CA ASN A 374 -23.03 8.89 5.46
C ASN A 374 -23.20 7.43 5.92
N SER A 375 -22.11 6.68 6.13
CA SER A 375 -22.14 5.28 6.57
C SER A 375 -22.88 5.07 7.90
N ALA A 376 -22.78 6.00 8.86
CA ALA A 376 -23.51 5.91 10.13
C ALA A 376 -25.04 5.91 9.93
N ALA A 377 -25.56 6.76 9.04
CA ALA A 377 -26.98 6.78 8.69
C ALA A 377 -27.39 5.51 7.94
N ALA A 378 -26.56 5.04 7.00
CA ALA A 378 -26.78 3.79 6.29
C ALA A 378 -26.90 2.60 7.25
N VAL A 379 -25.95 2.45 8.18
CA VAL A 379 -25.95 1.37 9.18
C VAL A 379 -27.17 1.46 10.09
N SER A 380 -27.63 2.65 10.46
CA SER A 380 -28.86 2.81 11.26
C SER A 380 -30.09 2.26 10.52
N MET A 381 -30.24 2.55 9.23
CA MET A 381 -31.33 2.02 8.41
C MET A 381 -31.20 0.50 8.20
N LEU A 382 -29.99 0.01 7.92
CA LEU A 382 -29.74 -1.42 7.78
C LEU A 382 -30.13 -2.17 9.05
N LYS A 383 -29.82 -1.64 10.24
CA LYS A 383 -30.22 -2.24 11.53
C LYS A 383 -31.73 -2.31 11.74
N GLN A 384 -32.49 -1.36 11.18
CA GLN A 384 -33.94 -1.31 11.36
C GLN A 384 -34.67 -2.26 10.40
N GLU A 385 -34.16 -2.42 9.19
CA GLU A 385 -34.87 -3.09 8.10
C GLU A 385 -34.33 -4.48 7.76
N TYR A 386 -33.06 -4.76 8.06
CA TYR A 386 -32.47 -6.06 7.80
C TYR A 386 -33.04 -7.13 8.74
N LYS A 387 -33.49 -8.24 8.16
CA LYS A 387 -34.00 -9.39 8.91
C LYS A 387 -33.04 -10.56 8.80
N GLU A 388 -32.45 -10.92 9.93
CA GLU A 388 -31.50 -12.02 10.01
C GLU A 388 -32.15 -13.35 9.62
N GLY A 389 -31.53 -14.10 8.71
CA GLY A 389 -31.99 -15.43 8.27
C GLY A 389 -33.18 -15.43 7.31
N GLU A 390 -33.94 -14.34 7.21
CA GLU A 390 -35.11 -14.23 6.33
C GLU A 390 -34.83 -13.46 5.03
N THR A 391 -33.82 -12.60 5.03
CA THR A 391 -33.52 -11.73 3.88
C THR A 391 -33.07 -12.56 2.68
N GLN A 392 -33.85 -12.53 1.59
CA GLN A 392 -33.44 -13.09 0.30
C GLN A 392 -32.73 -12.02 -0.55
N LEU A 393 -32.09 -12.45 -1.63
CA LEU A 393 -31.31 -11.58 -2.52
C LEU A 393 -32.17 -10.45 -3.10
N SER A 394 -33.44 -10.72 -3.44
CA SER A 394 -34.39 -9.70 -3.90
C SER A 394 -34.67 -8.64 -2.85
N ASP A 395 -34.82 -9.05 -1.58
CA ASP A 395 -35.07 -8.14 -0.46
C ASP A 395 -33.81 -7.32 -0.15
N ALA A 396 -32.63 -7.95 -0.22
CA ALA A 396 -31.35 -7.28 -0.08
C ALA A 396 -31.12 -6.23 -1.18
N LEU A 397 -31.48 -6.51 -2.42
CA LEU A 397 -31.40 -5.53 -3.52
C LEU A 397 -32.33 -4.33 -3.29
N ALA A 398 -33.58 -4.57 -2.88
CA ALA A 398 -34.52 -3.51 -2.58
C ALA A 398 -34.05 -2.64 -1.39
N LEU A 399 -33.53 -3.29 -0.34
CA LEU A 399 -32.97 -2.61 0.83
C LEU A 399 -31.72 -1.80 0.46
N ALA A 400 -30.83 -2.33 -0.38
CA ALA A 400 -29.65 -1.61 -0.86
C ALA A 400 -30.04 -0.31 -1.57
N ILE A 401 -31.03 -0.37 -2.48
CA ILE A 401 -31.52 0.82 -3.20
C ILE A 401 -32.16 1.83 -2.26
N ARG A 402 -32.99 1.36 -1.31
CA ARG A 402 -33.60 2.23 -0.30
C ARG A 402 -32.56 2.96 0.54
N VAL A 403 -31.54 2.25 1.01
CA VAL A 403 -30.44 2.84 1.79
C VAL A 403 -29.66 3.85 0.94
N MET A 404 -29.24 3.47 -0.26
CA MET A 404 -28.49 4.36 -1.17
C MET A 404 -29.30 5.61 -1.53
N SER A 405 -30.61 5.49 -1.78
CA SER A 405 -31.50 6.62 -2.08
C SER A 405 -31.60 7.63 -0.95
N LYS A 406 -31.39 7.21 0.30
CA LYS A 406 -31.48 8.08 1.49
C LYS A 406 -30.12 8.59 1.96
N THR A 407 -29.02 7.92 1.63
CA THR A 407 -27.67 8.31 2.07
C THR A 407 -26.85 9.06 1.04
N MET A 408 -27.19 8.95 -0.24
CA MET A 408 -26.53 9.73 -1.29
C MET A 408 -27.04 11.17 -1.29
N ASP A 409 -26.13 12.14 -1.48
CA ASP A 409 -26.47 13.57 -1.54
C ASP A 409 -27.24 13.97 -2.83
N ALA A 410 -27.63 13.00 -3.65
CA ALA A 410 -28.39 13.22 -4.88
C ALA A 410 -29.89 13.34 -4.59
N THR A 411 -30.54 14.37 -5.14
CA THR A 411 -32.00 14.56 -5.03
C THR A 411 -32.82 13.42 -5.66
N LYS A 412 -32.22 12.72 -6.63
CA LYS A 412 -32.79 11.53 -7.25
C LYS A 412 -31.68 10.50 -7.52
N LEU A 413 -31.96 9.24 -7.22
CA LEU A 413 -31.09 8.13 -7.54
C LEU A 413 -31.18 7.85 -9.05
N THR A 414 -30.04 7.88 -9.74
CA THR A 414 -29.92 7.58 -11.18
C THR A 414 -29.03 6.35 -11.36
N PRO A 415 -29.29 5.50 -12.36
CA PRO A 415 -28.54 4.25 -12.53
C PRO A 415 -27.05 4.51 -12.80
N ASP A 416 -26.69 5.63 -13.44
CA ASP A 416 -25.28 5.99 -13.70
C ASP A 416 -24.47 6.29 -12.43
N LYS A 417 -25.16 6.60 -11.32
CA LYS A 417 -24.55 6.92 -10.02
C LYS A 417 -24.45 5.73 -9.08
N LEU A 418 -25.05 4.60 -9.45
CA LEU A 418 -25.14 3.42 -8.60
C LEU A 418 -24.60 2.20 -9.32
N GLU A 419 -23.63 1.57 -8.70
CA GLU A 419 -23.12 0.28 -9.13
C GLU A 419 -23.65 -0.81 -8.19
N LEU A 420 -24.22 -1.87 -8.76
CA LEU A 420 -24.73 -3.03 -8.02
C LEU A 420 -24.05 -4.30 -8.52
N ALA A 421 -23.57 -5.12 -7.61
CA ALA A 421 -23.13 -6.48 -7.91
C ALA A 421 -23.80 -7.49 -6.99
N THR A 422 -24.08 -8.66 -7.53
CA THR A 422 -24.56 -9.82 -6.77
C THR A 422 -23.56 -10.96 -6.85
N LEU A 423 -23.43 -11.67 -5.74
CA LEU A 423 -22.70 -12.93 -5.65
C LEU A 423 -23.70 -14.02 -5.25
N THR A 424 -23.86 -15.01 -6.12
CA THR A 424 -24.82 -16.13 -5.93
C THR A 424 -24.14 -17.45 -6.18
N ARG A 425 -24.78 -18.56 -5.80
CA ARG A 425 -24.26 -19.91 -6.06
C ARG A 425 -25.29 -20.74 -6.81
N LYS A 426 -24.89 -21.30 -7.97
CA LYS A 426 -25.71 -22.20 -8.79
C LYS A 426 -24.85 -23.36 -9.23
N ASP A 427 -25.39 -24.59 -9.17
CA ASP A 427 -24.70 -25.81 -9.60
C ASP A 427 -23.30 -25.99 -8.98
N GLY A 428 -23.14 -25.59 -7.71
CA GLY A 428 -21.87 -25.67 -7.00
C GLY A 428 -20.80 -24.68 -7.48
N LYS A 429 -21.14 -23.68 -8.29
CA LYS A 429 -20.25 -22.61 -8.74
C LYS A 429 -20.73 -21.25 -8.30
N THR A 430 -19.79 -20.39 -7.96
CA THR A 430 -20.06 -18.99 -7.61
C THR A 430 -20.25 -18.17 -8.89
N HIS A 431 -21.26 -17.32 -8.90
CA HIS A 431 -21.58 -16.40 -9.98
C HIS A 431 -21.56 -14.98 -9.45
N ILE A 432 -20.56 -14.22 -9.88
CA ILE A 432 -20.40 -12.80 -9.59
C ILE A 432 -20.93 -12.02 -10.79
N LYS A 433 -21.93 -11.16 -10.60
CA LYS A 433 -22.54 -10.38 -11.66
C LYS A 433 -22.66 -8.91 -11.25
N VAL A 434 -21.97 -8.04 -11.96
CA VAL A 434 -22.27 -6.60 -11.94
C VAL A 434 -23.53 -6.39 -12.79
N LEU A 435 -24.54 -5.75 -12.21
CA LEU A 435 -25.84 -5.56 -12.85
C LEU A 435 -25.73 -4.49 -13.95
N PRO A 436 -26.21 -4.77 -15.18
CA PRO A 436 -26.27 -3.76 -16.22
C PRO A 436 -27.15 -2.57 -15.82
N VAL A 437 -26.84 -1.39 -16.34
CA VAL A 437 -27.58 -0.13 -16.11
C VAL A 437 -29.10 -0.29 -16.27
N ALA A 438 -29.54 -1.07 -17.27
CA ALA A 438 -30.96 -1.34 -17.51
C ALA A 438 -31.63 -2.07 -16.32
N GLN A 439 -30.96 -3.06 -15.73
CA GLN A 439 -31.50 -3.79 -14.57
C GLN A 439 -31.50 -2.91 -13.31
N VAL A 440 -30.47 -2.08 -13.13
CA VAL A 440 -30.43 -1.09 -12.04
C VAL A 440 -31.59 -0.08 -12.17
N GLN A 441 -31.86 0.39 -13.39
CA GLN A 441 -32.96 1.30 -13.68
C GLN A 441 -34.34 0.69 -13.35
N GLU A 442 -34.55 -0.59 -13.66
CA GLU A 442 -35.79 -1.30 -13.31
C GLU A 442 -35.99 -1.38 -11.80
N LEU A 443 -34.94 -1.73 -11.06
CA LEU A 443 -35.00 -1.83 -9.59
C LEU A 443 -35.25 -0.47 -8.93
N ILE A 444 -34.64 0.61 -9.43
CA ILE A 444 -34.90 1.98 -8.96
C ILE A 444 -36.36 2.36 -9.23
N ALA A 445 -36.89 2.05 -10.42
CA ALA A 445 -38.28 2.34 -10.76
C ALA A 445 -39.27 1.55 -9.91
N GLU A 446 -38.96 0.30 -9.54
CA GLU A 446 -39.78 -0.49 -8.62
C GLU A 446 -39.78 0.11 -7.21
N TYR A 447 -38.61 0.55 -6.72
CA TYR A 447 -38.48 1.24 -5.44
C TYR A 447 -39.31 2.53 -5.41
N GLU A 448 -39.20 3.39 -6.43
CA GLU A 448 -39.98 4.64 -6.53
C GLU A 448 -41.49 4.38 -6.50
N LYS A 449 -41.97 3.32 -7.16
CA LYS A 449 -43.39 2.92 -7.12
C LYS A 449 -43.82 2.47 -5.72
N LYS A 450 -43.00 1.67 -5.03
CA LYS A 450 -43.27 1.21 -3.67
C LYS A 450 -43.30 2.37 -2.68
N GLU A 451 -42.34 3.28 -2.75
CA GLU A 451 -42.27 4.47 -1.90
C GLU A 451 -43.49 5.39 -2.10
N ALA A 452 -43.89 5.63 -3.35
CA ALA A 452 -45.08 6.42 -3.66
C ALA A 452 -46.37 5.78 -3.10
N ALA A 453 -46.49 4.45 -3.15
CA ALA A 453 -47.62 3.71 -2.59
C ALA A 453 -47.64 3.76 -1.06
N GLU A 454 -46.50 3.65 -0.39
CA GLU A 454 -46.39 3.81 1.08
C GLU A 454 -46.74 5.24 1.51
N ALA A 455 -46.25 6.25 0.81
CA ALA A 455 -46.56 7.65 1.08
C ALA A 455 -48.06 7.96 0.87
N ALA A 456 -48.71 7.33 -0.12
CA ALA A 456 -50.15 7.44 -0.33
C ALA A 456 -50.96 6.77 0.78
N LYS A 457 -50.52 5.61 1.30
CA LYS A 457 -51.15 4.92 2.44
C LYS A 457 -51.01 5.72 3.74
N ALA A 458 -49.85 6.34 3.98
CA ALA A 458 -49.63 7.19 5.16
C ALA A 458 -50.45 8.49 5.15
N LYS A 459 -50.93 8.93 3.97
CA LYS A 459 -51.79 10.12 3.80
C LYS A 459 -53.29 9.82 3.88
N GLN A 460 -53.71 8.56 3.97
CA GLN A 460 -55.10 8.24 4.27
C GLN A 460 -55.34 8.44 5.77
N PRO A 461 -56.29 9.31 6.19
CA PRO A 461 -56.57 9.49 7.60
C PRO A 461 -57.09 8.17 8.17
N THR A 462 -56.50 7.71 9.27
CA THR A 462 -57.07 6.66 10.12
C THR A 462 -58.51 7.04 10.46
N ALA A 463 -59.46 6.38 9.82
CA ALA A 463 -60.88 6.51 10.16
C ALA A 463 -61.06 5.95 11.58
N ALA A 464 -61.38 6.86 12.51
CA ALA A 464 -61.84 6.55 13.85
C ALA A 464 -63.32 6.16 13.84
#